data_AF-A0AA39LE56-F1
#
_entry.id   AF-A0AA39LE56-F1
#
_cell.length_a   1.000
_cell.length_b   1.000
_cell.length_c   1.000
_cell.angle_alpha   90.00
_cell.angle_beta   90.00
_cell.angle_gamma   90.00
#
_symmetry.space_group_name_H-M   'P 1'
#
loop_
_entity.id
_entity.type
_entity.pdbx_description
1 polymer ?
#
loop_
_entity_poly.entity_id
_entity_poly.type
_entity_poly.pdbx_seq_one_letter_code
_entity_poly.pdbx_strand_id
1 'polypeptide(L)'
;MSAITTISRTQVKTELATTYGSHAVAALVKRIRDEYHNFIFLDASWYKQYLSLPVEAKTAWNRTIEALRAEYPDLPHQLAWSAWIELQPAYIRTEEPKSNYEAEVRRKILEKAKARAAAEAENSENIKVRMAQAQKLERVWAASNRRLSHSTATMKKEPVDMIQNQEDISPRILEAPVLPPKPPQIEKDVALKLLTIIKRYPALHKKECTKLSDPDQLDIWAKCDWINVMSHVKESYTESDQRMLWRFWSVTLHNLYRDRCANKWATHASYICKSKKPNTITVKKKVAAVVKKARQIQSSKSSKTSDAPRPQSEENHDHFHRMLKDIWVKIEAKGNDQYMCKLKISLIKAVGKVIEEYL
;
A
#
# COMPACT_ATOMS: atom_id res chain seq x y z
N MET A 1 10.67 -45.00 4.00
CA MET A 1 11.36 -44.74 2.71
C MET A 1 10.40 -44.66 1.50
N SER A 2 9.10 -44.35 1.67
CA SER A 2 8.10 -44.48 0.58
C SER A 2 7.86 -43.23 -0.28
N ALA A 3 8.04 -42.02 0.27
CA ALA A 3 7.67 -40.78 -0.44
C ALA A 3 8.72 -40.33 -1.47
N ILE A 4 10.02 -40.47 -1.15
CA ILE A 4 11.13 -40.06 -2.03
C ILE A 4 11.11 -40.85 -3.35
N THR A 5 10.79 -42.15 -3.28
CA THR A 5 10.66 -43.03 -4.46
C THR A 5 9.47 -42.68 -5.34
N THR A 6 8.42 -42.07 -4.78
CA THR A 6 7.20 -41.73 -5.52
C THR A 6 7.35 -40.43 -6.29
N ILE A 7 8.05 -39.43 -5.73
CA ILE A 7 8.38 -38.17 -6.45
C ILE A 7 9.29 -38.45 -7.64
N SER A 8 10.15 -39.48 -7.57
CA SER A 8 10.99 -39.96 -8.68
C SER A 8 10.18 -40.39 -9.93
N ARG A 9 8.93 -40.87 -9.75
CA ARG A 9 8.10 -41.35 -10.88
C ARG A 9 7.37 -40.23 -11.61
N THR A 10 6.93 -39.19 -10.92
CA THR A 10 6.49 -37.95 -11.56
C THR A 10 7.71 -37.15 -11.94
N GLN A 11 8.26 -37.41 -13.13
CA GLN A 11 9.40 -36.68 -13.71
C GLN A 11 9.08 -35.18 -13.85
N VAL A 12 9.19 -34.42 -12.78
CA VAL A 12 9.47 -32.99 -12.92
C VAL A 12 10.91 -32.94 -13.42
N LYS A 13 11.06 -32.83 -14.74
CA LYS A 13 12.36 -32.61 -15.39
C LYS A 13 12.83 -31.21 -15.04
N THR A 14 13.36 -31.05 -13.83
CA THR A 14 14.00 -29.81 -13.42
C THR A 14 15.34 -29.70 -14.14
N GLU A 15 15.76 -28.47 -14.40
CA GLU A 15 17.11 -28.20 -14.90
C GLU A 15 18.17 -28.76 -13.94
N LEU A 16 17.91 -28.71 -12.62
CA LEU A 16 18.75 -29.33 -11.59
C LEU A 16 18.92 -30.85 -11.81
N ALA A 17 17.84 -31.58 -12.10
CA ALA A 17 17.90 -33.02 -12.37
C ALA A 17 18.71 -33.32 -13.65
N THR A 18 18.65 -32.42 -14.63
CA THR A 18 19.34 -32.57 -15.92
C THR A 18 20.83 -32.33 -15.76
N THR A 19 21.23 -31.33 -14.96
CA THR A 19 22.64 -30.94 -14.77
C THR A 19 23.35 -31.81 -13.72
N TYR A 20 22.69 -32.08 -12.59
CA TYR A 20 23.31 -32.75 -11.42
C TYR A 20 22.70 -34.12 -11.09
N GLY A 21 21.77 -34.61 -11.92
CA GLY A 21 21.11 -35.90 -11.71
C GLY A 21 19.98 -35.88 -10.69
N SER A 22 19.22 -36.97 -10.66
CA SER A 22 18.07 -37.15 -9.75
C SER A 22 18.47 -37.19 -8.26
N HIS A 23 19.72 -37.54 -7.96
CA HIS A 23 20.28 -37.58 -6.62
C HIS A 23 20.41 -36.18 -6.01
N ALA A 24 20.79 -35.17 -6.80
CA ALA A 24 20.82 -33.78 -6.33
C ALA A 24 19.42 -33.26 -5.96
N VAL A 25 18.41 -33.60 -6.77
CA VAL A 25 17.01 -33.28 -6.47
C VAL A 25 16.55 -33.98 -5.19
N ALA A 26 16.85 -35.27 -5.03
CA ALA A 26 16.50 -36.01 -3.84
C ALA A 26 17.18 -35.44 -2.58
N ALA A 27 18.45 -35.03 -2.68
CA ALA A 27 19.19 -34.39 -1.60
C ALA A 27 18.56 -33.04 -1.21
N LEU A 28 18.19 -32.21 -2.20
CA LEU A 28 17.51 -30.93 -1.97
C LEU A 28 16.19 -31.12 -1.20
N VAL A 29 15.32 -32.01 -1.69
CA VAL A 29 14.03 -32.29 -1.06
C VAL A 29 14.22 -32.85 0.35
N LYS A 30 15.16 -33.78 0.53
CA LYS A 30 15.46 -34.39 1.84
C LYS A 30 15.90 -33.34 2.86
N ARG A 31 16.83 -32.45 2.51
CA ARG A 31 17.33 -31.41 3.43
C ARG A 31 16.24 -30.43 3.83
N ILE A 32 15.47 -29.93 2.87
CA ILE A 32 14.36 -29.02 3.17
C ILE A 32 13.34 -29.68 4.10
N ARG A 33 13.04 -30.96 3.86
CA ARG A 33 12.13 -31.72 4.71
C ARG A 33 12.63 -31.91 6.13
N ASP A 34 13.84 -32.45 6.25
CA ASP A 34 14.32 -32.97 7.52
C ASP A 34 14.84 -31.83 8.41
N GLU A 35 15.41 -30.77 7.84
CA GLU A 35 16.05 -29.67 8.60
C GLU A 35 15.19 -28.40 8.71
N TYR A 36 14.32 -28.13 7.72
CA TYR A 36 13.64 -26.84 7.59
C TYR A 36 12.14 -26.98 7.33
N HIS A 37 11.43 -27.68 8.22
CA HIS A 37 9.99 -27.94 8.08
C HIS A 37 9.14 -26.67 7.86
N ASN A 38 9.53 -25.55 8.47
CA ASN A 38 8.86 -24.25 8.27
C ASN A 38 8.97 -23.73 6.83
N PHE A 39 10.03 -24.11 6.12
CA PHE A 39 10.30 -23.71 4.75
C PHE A 39 9.38 -24.41 3.74
N ILE A 40 8.92 -25.63 4.04
CA ILE A 40 7.94 -26.36 3.23
C ILE A 40 6.65 -25.56 3.09
N PHE A 41 6.24 -24.90 4.17
CA PHE A 41 4.98 -24.15 4.25
C PHE A 41 5.07 -22.72 3.74
N LEU A 42 6.28 -22.24 3.43
CA LEU A 42 6.45 -20.96 2.79
C LEU A 42 6.03 -21.09 1.32
N ASP A 43 5.02 -20.35 0.88
CA ASP A 43 4.60 -20.34 -0.51
C ASP A 43 5.71 -19.72 -1.39
N ALA A 44 6.64 -20.55 -1.86
CA ALA A 44 7.85 -20.12 -2.56
C ALA A 44 7.53 -19.46 -3.90
N SER A 45 6.35 -19.74 -4.46
CA SER A 45 5.88 -19.17 -5.72
C SER A 45 5.75 -17.64 -5.71
N TRP A 46 5.64 -17.00 -4.54
CA TRP A 46 5.63 -15.53 -4.42
C TRP A 46 7.01 -14.91 -4.61
N TYR A 47 8.07 -15.70 -4.47
CA TYR A 47 9.43 -15.21 -4.40
C TYR A 47 10.17 -15.59 -5.69
N LYS A 48 10.20 -14.67 -6.65
CA LYS A 48 10.94 -14.86 -7.92
C LYS A 48 12.44 -15.16 -7.71
N GLN A 49 12.99 -14.76 -6.58
CA GLN A 49 14.39 -14.94 -6.22
C GLN A 49 14.49 -15.31 -4.73
N TYR A 50 15.42 -16.18 -4.37
CA TYR A 50 15.64 -16.55 -2.97
C TYR A 50 16.09 -15.36 -2.10
N LEU A 51 16.61 -14.29 -2.70
CA LEU A 51 17.06 -13.09 -1.97
C LEU A 51 15.91 -12.33 -1.30
N SER A 52 14.67 -12.48 -1.81
CA SER A 52 13.48 -11.82 -1.29
C SER A 52 12.77 -12.60 -0.18
N LEU A 53 13.31 -13.76 0.22
CA LEU A 53 12.79 -14.54 1.33
C LEU A 53 12.87 -13.75 2.66
N PRO A 54 11.91 -13.95 3.58
CA PRO A 54 12.03 -13.48 4.97
C PRO A 54 13.36 -13.93 5.59
N VAL A 55 13.88 -13.17 6.57
CA VAL A 55 15.22 -13.39 7.12
C VAL A 55 15.42 -14.83 7.60
N GLU A 56 14.45 -15.37 8.34
CA GLU A 56 14.50 -16.73 8.88
C GLU A 56 14.51 -17.79 7.77
N ALA A 57 13.66 -17.61 6.75
CA ALA A 57 13.58 -18.49 5.60
C ALA A 57 14.85 -18.40 4.74
N LYS A 58 15.42 -17.20 4.57
CA LYS A 58 16.67 -16.98 3.85
C LYS A 58 17.85 -17.66 4.54
N THR A 59 17.92 -17.60 5.87
CA THR A 59 18.94 -18.32 6.65
C THR A 59 18.81 -19.83 6.48
N ALA A 60 17.59 -20.37 6.56
CA ALA A 60 17.32 -21.79 6.32
C ALA A 60 17.73 -22.23 4.90
N TRP A 61 17.38 -21.41 3.89
CA TRP A 61 17.74 -21.66 2.50
C TRP A 61 19.26 -21.66 2.29
N ASN A 62 19.96 -20.67 2.83
CA ASN A 62 21.43 -20.58 2.69
C ASN A 62 22.12 -21.81 3.27
N ARG A 63 21.70 -22.27 4.47
CA ARG A 63 22.24 -23.50 5.07
C ARG A 63 21.95 -24.74 4.22
N THR A 64 20.75 -24.83 3.65
CA THR A 64 20.39 -25.92 2.71
C THR A 64 21.34 -25.94 1.52
N ILE A 65 21.63 -24.78 0.92
CA ILE A 65 22.52 -24.68 -0.24
C ILE A 65 23.98 -24.92 0.14
N GLU A 66 24.46 -24.41 1.27
CA GLU A 66 25.80 -24.70 1.77
C GLU A 66 26.02 -26.20 1.94
N ALA A 67 25.03 -26.89 2.50
CA ALA A 67 25.11 -28.34 2.70
C ALA A 67 24.99 -29.13 1.37
N LEU A 68 24.20 -28.64 0.40
CA LEU A 68 24.21 -29.22 -0.95
C LEU A 68 25.53 -28.98 -1.67
N ARG A 69 26.17 -27.82 -1.48
CA ARG A 69 27.47 -27.51 -2.09
C ARG A 69 28.62 -28.33 -1.54
N ALA A 70 28.48 -28.90 -0.34
CA ALA A 70 29.43 -29.90 0.13
C ALA A 70 29.46 -31.16 -0.76
N GLU A 71 28.33 -31.51 -1.38
CA GLU A 71 28.19 -32.65 -2.29
C GLU A 71 28.30 -32.24 -3.78
N TYR A 72 27.87 -31.02 -4.12
CA TYR A 72 27.82 -30.46 -5.47
C TYR A 72 28.44 -29.04 -5.47
N PRO A 73 29.79 -28.91 -5.44
CA PRO A 73 30.50 -27.65 -5.15
C PRO A 73 30.14 -26.47 -6.05
N ASP A 74 29.84 -26.76 -7.31
CA ASP A 74 29.53 -25.82 -8.38
C ASP A 74 28.03 -25.50 -8.52
N LEU A 75 27.18 -26.05 -7.63
CA LEU A 75 25.73 -25.83 -7.66
C LEU A 75 25.35 -24.33 -7.51
N PRO A 76 24.70 -23.72 -8.54
CA PRO A 76 24.22 -22.34 -8.45
C PRO A 76 23.00 -22.22 -7.51
N HIS A 77 22.98 -21.20 -6.65
CA HIS A 77 21.83 -20.92 -5.77
C HIS A 77 20.51 -20.81 -6.54
N GLN A 78 20.54 -20.11 -7.68
CA GLN A 78 19.35 -19.85 -8.48
C GLN A 78 18.78 -21.13 -9.11
N LEU A 79 19.63 -22.06 -9.52
CA LEU A 79 19.22 -23.34 -10.11
C LEU A 79 18.55 -24.25 -9.08
N ALA A 80 19.11 -24.30 -7.86
CA ALA A 80 18.47 -25.03 -6.76
C ALA A 80 17.13 -24.38 -6.36
N TRP A 81 17.05 -23.05 -6.40
CA TRP A 81 15.83 -22.31 -6.06
C TRP A 81 14.71 -22.53 -7.07
N SER A 82 15.01 -22.44 -8.38
CA SER A 82 14.04 -22.74 -9.43
C SER A 82 13.51 -24.17 -9.32
N ALA A 83 14.42 -25.13 -9.12
CA ALA A 83 14.03 -26.53 -8.91
C ALA A 83 13.11 -26.70 -7.68
N TRP A 84 13.41 -26.03 -6.56
CA TRP A 84 12.53 -26.11 -5.38
C TRP A 84 11.13 -25.52 -5.65
N ILE A 85 11.03 -24.37 -6.31
CA ILE A 85 9.73 -23.77 -6.68
C ILE A 85 8.89 -24.73 -7.52
N GLU A 86 9.51 -25.42 -8.49
CA GLU A 86 8.83 -26.37 -9.35
C GLU A 86 8.40 -27.64 -8.61
N LEU A 87 9.22 -28.12 -7.68
CA LEU A 87 8.98 -29.35 -6.91
C LEU A 87 7.99 -29.15 -5.77
N GLN A 88 7.95 -27.96 -5.16
CA GLN A 88 7.19 -27.69 -3.94
C GLN A 88 5.70 -28.05 -4.08
N PRO A 89 4.96 -27.69 -5.16
CA PRO A 89 3.56 -28.08 -5.29
C PRO A 89 3.36 -29.61 -5.34
N ALA A 90 4.26 -30.34 -5.99
CA ALA A 90 4.20 -31.81 -6.06
C ALA A 90 4.52 -32.44 -4.70
N TYR A 91 5.52 -31.91 -4.00
CA TYR A 91 5.86 -32.32 -2.64
C TYR A 91 4.69 -32.11 -1.68
N ILE A 92 4.11 -30.90 -1.68
CA ILE A 92 2.94 -30.56 -0.86
C ILE A 92 1.75 -31.45 -1.22
N ARG A 93 1.61 -31.97 -2.44
CA ARG A 93 0.52 -32.90 -2.80
C ARG A 93 0.76 -34.35 -2.39
N THR A 94 2.00 -34.78 -2.22
CA THR A 94 2.34 -36.20 -2.03
C THR A 94 2.55 -36.60 -0.57
N GLU A 95 3.07 -35.73 0.29
CA GLU A 95 3.27 -36.10 1.69
C GLU A 95 1.99 -36.02 2.52
N GLU A 96 1.70 -37.05 3.29
CA GLU A 96 0.67 -36.99 4.34
C GLU A 96 1.14 -36.08 5.47
N PRO A 97 0.27 -35.19 5.99
CA PRO A 97 0.63 -34.31 7.09
C PRO A 97 0.86 -35.15 8.34
N LYS A 98 1.97 -34.92 9.04
CA LYS A 98 2.31 -35.66 10.27
C LYS A 98 1.59 -35.12 11.50
N SER A 99 1.03 -33.91 11.40
CA SER A 99 0.27 -33.28 12.48
C SER A 99 -0.95 -32.50 11.97
N ASN A 100 -1.92 -32.26 12.87
CA ASN A 100 -3.10 -31.44 12.58
C ASN A 100 -2.73 -30.01 12.14
N TYR A 101 -1.64 -29.45 12.68
CA TYR A 101 -1.16 -28.14 12.27
C TYR A 101 -0.68 -28.16 10.80
N GLU A 102 0.09 -29.17 10.41
CA GLU A 102 0.55 -29.32 9.03
C GLU A 102 -0.62 -29.54 8.07
N ALA A 103 -1.61 -30.33 8.47
CA ALA A 103 -2.83 -30.56 7.68
C ALA A 103 -3.57 -29.24 7.41
N GLU A 104 -3.70 -28.39 8.43
CA GLU A 104 -4.37 -27.09 8.32
C GLU A 104 -3.59 -26.10 7.44
N VAL A 105 -2.27 -26.03 7.60
CA VAL A 105 -1.43 -25.17 6.75
C VAL A 105 -1.48 -25.65 5.30
N ARG A 106 -1.38 -26.96 5.07
CA ARG A 106 -1.50 -27.57 3.75
C ARG A 106 -2.84 -27.28 3.10
N ARG A 107 -3.95 -27.37 3.85
CA ARG A 107 -5.29 -27.01 3.38
C ARG A 107 -5.32 -25.57 2.87
N LYS A 108 -4.79 -24.61 3.64
CA LYS A 108 -4.71 -23.20 3.25
C LYS A 108 -3.88 -22.97 1.98
N ILE A 109 -2.76 -23.66 1.84
CA ILE A 109 -1.91 -23.55 0.64
C ILE A 109 -2.65 -24.11 -0.58
N LEU A 110 -3.29 -25.27 -0.45
CA LEU A 110 -4.05 -25.90 -1.54
C LEU A 110 -5.27 -25.06 -1.94
N GLU A 111 -6.00 -24.48 -1.00
CA GLU A 111 -7.11 -23.56 -1.28
C GLU A 111 -6.64 -22.32 -2.03
N LYS A 112 -5.52 -21.71 -1.61
CA LYS A 112 -4.92 -20.58 -2.34
C LYS A 112 -4.47 -20.96 -3.74
N ALA A 113 -3.84 -22.12 -3.91
CA ALA A 113 -3.42 -22.60 -5.23
C ALA A 113 -4.62 -22.85 -6.15
N LYS A 114 -5.70 -23.44 -5.63
CA LYS A 114 -6.97 -23.61 -6.37
C LYS A 114 -7.58 -22.27 -6.75
N ALA A 115 -7.62 -21.29 -5.84
CA ALA A 115 -8.14 -19.96 -6.11
C ALA A 115 -7.33 -19.24 -7.20
N ARG A 116 -6.00 -19.40 -7.22
CA ARG A 116 -5.14 -18.86 -8.28
C ARG A 116 -5.39 -19.55 -9.62
N ALA A 117 -5.45 -20.87 -9.66
CA ALA A 117 -5.74 -21.60 -10.88
C ALA A 117 -7.10 -21.19 -11.47
N ALA A 118 -8.11 -20.97 -10.62
CA ALA A 118 -9.41 -20.45 -11.04
C ALA A 118 -9.30 -19.01 -11.58
N ALA A 119 -8.58 -18.12 -10.90
CA ALA A 119 -8.37 -16.74 -11.35
C ALA A 119 -7.57 -16.65 -12.66
N GLU A 120 -6.57 -17.52 -12.85
CA GLU A 120 -5.80 -17.62 -14.09
C GLU A 120 -6.64 -18.16 -15.24
N ALA A 121 -7.51 -19.15 -14.98
CA ALA A 121 -8.46 -19.65 -15.97
C ALA A 121 -9.46 -18.57 -16.39
N GLU A 122 -10.02 -17.82 -15.42
CA GLU A 122 -10.91 -16.69 -15.68
C GLU A 122 -10.19 -15.57 -16.47
N ASN A 123 -8.96 -15.24 -16.09
CA ASN A 123 -8.14 -14.25 -16.80
C ASN A 123 -7.79 -14.70 -18.23
N SER A 124 -7.46 -15.98 -18.42
CA SER A 124 -7.20 -16.55 -19.74
C SER A 124 -8.43 -16.43 -20.65
N GLU A 125 -9.62 -16.69 -20.12
CA GLU A 125 -10.87 -16.56 -20.87
C GLU A 125 -11.17 -15.08 -21.20
N ASN A 126 -10.98 -14.17 -20.24
CA ASN A 126 -11.11 -12.74 -20.47
C ASN A 126 -10.14 -12.23 -21.56
N ILE A 127 -8.91 -12.72 -21.58
CA ILE A 127 -7.92 -12.39 -22.62
C ILE A 127 -8.42 -12.85 -23.99
N LYS A 128 -8.94 -14.08 -24.12
CA LYS A 128 -9.51 -14.57 -25.39
C LYS A 128 -10.68 -13.71 -25.87
N VAL A 129 -11.59 -13.34 -24.97
CA VAL A 129 -12.72 -12.45 -25.29
C VAL A 129 -12.22 -11.09 -25.79
N ARG A 130 -11.23 -10.50 -25.12
CA ARG A 130 -10.63 -9.22 -25.56
C ARG A 130 -9.92 -9.34 -26.91
N MET A 131 -9.20 -10.44 -27.16
CA MET A 131 -8.58 -10.69 -28.46
C MET A 131 -9.62 -10.84 -29.57
N ALA A 132 -10.72 -11.56 -29.31
CA ALA A 132 -11.81 -11.69 -30.27
C ALA A 132 -12.49 -10.34 -30.56
N GLN A 133 -12.67 -9.50 -29.54
CA GLN A 133 -13.20 -8.14 -29.70
C GLN A 133 -12.24 -7.24 -30.50
N ALA A 134 -10.94 -7.31 -30.24
CA ALA A 134 -9.93 -6.57 -31.00
C ALA A 134 -9.93 -6.97 -32.49
N GLN A 135 -9.96 -8.26 -32.79
CA GLN A 135 -10.08 -8.77 -34.17
C GLN A 135 -11.37 -8.28 -34.85
N LYS A 136 -12.48 -8.17 -34.12
CA LYS A 136 -13.73 -7.62 -34.66
C LYS A 136 -13.59 -6.14 -35.00
N LEU A 137 -12.95 -5.35 -34.14
CA LEU A 137 -12.70 -3.92 -34.38
C LEU A 137 -11.77 -3.70 -35.58
N GLU A 138 -10.71 -4.50 -35.72
CA GLU A 138 -9.82 -4.45 -36.89
C GLU A 138 -10.58 -4.71 -38.19
N ARG A 139 -11.51 -5.68 -38.22
CA ARG A 139 -12.35 -5.93 -39.40
C ARG A 139 -13.23 -4.74 -39.75
N VAL A 140 -13.83 -4.08 -38.75
CA VAL A 140 -14.66 -2.89 -38.95
C VAL A 140 -13.82 -1.72 -39.47
N TRP A 141 -12.65 -1.49 -38.87
CA TRP A 141 -11.73 -0.43 -39.29
C TRP A 141 -11.23 -0.67 -40.73
N ALA A 142 -10.82 -1.90 -41.06
CA ALA A 142 -10.41 -2.28 -42.41
C ALA A 142 -11.55 -2.15 -43.44
N ALA A 143 -12.80 -2.37 -43.05
CA ALA A 143 -13.96 -2.14 -43.91
C ALA A 143 -14.21 -0.63 -44.13
N SER A 144 -14.07 0.18 -43.08
CA SER A 144 -14.21 1.64 -43.17
C SER A 144 -13.13 2.27 -44.07
N ASN A 145 -11.88 1.86 -43.90
CA ASN A 145 -10.78 2.35 -44.74
C ASN A 145 -10.98 1.99 -46.21
N ARG A 146 -11.47 0.78 -46.51
CA ARG A 146 -11.80 0.38 -47.89
C ARG A 146 -12.86 1.30 -48.51
N ARG A 147 -13.88 1.71 -47.75
CA ARG A 147 -14.90 2.68 -48.21
C ARG A 147 -14.30 4.05 -48.51
N LEU A 148 -13.41 4.54 -47.64
CA LEU A 148 -12.73 5.81 -47.85
C LEU A 148 -11.84 5.79 -49.11
N SER A 149 -11.08 4.71 -49.33
CA SER A 149 -10.26 4.56 -50.54
C SER A 149 -11.08 4.52 -51.82
N HIS A 150 -12.30 3.96 -51.79
CA HIS A 150 -13.20 3.96 -52.95
C HIS A 150 -13.81 5.36 -53.18
N SER A 151 -14.11 6.11 -52.12
CA SER A 151 -14.66 7.48 -52.22
C SER A 151 -13.65 8.46 -52.83
N THR A 152 -12.35 8.31 -52.56
CA THR A 152 -11.30 9.16 -53.14
C THR A 152 -10.99 8.84 -54.60
N ALA A 153 -11.32 7.64 -55.08
CA ALA A 153 -11.10 7.25 -56.48
C ALA A 153 -12.09 7.92 -57.45
N THR A 154 -13.21 8.47 -56.95
CA THR A 154 -14.22 9.18 -57.75
C THR A 154 -14.01 10.69 -57.84
N MET A 155 -13.06 11.28 -57.12
CA MET A 155 -12.67 12.68 -57.35
C MET A 155 -11.69 12.75 -58.52
N LYS A 156 -12.24 12.98 -59.73
CA LYS A 156 -11.51 13.45 -60.91
C LYS A 156 -10.58 14.60 -60.48
N LYS A 157 -9.28 14.40 -60.67
CA LYS A 157 -8.26 15.45 -60.57
C LYS A 157 -8.63 16.59 -61.53
N GLU A 158 -9.05 17.72 -60.99
CA GLU A 158 -8.80 19.00 -61.66
C GLU A 158 -7.35 19.39 -61.39
N PRO A 159 -6.60 19.82 -62.42
CA PRO A 159 -5.24 20.32 -62.24
C PRO A 159 -5.33 21.69 -61.58
N VAL A 160 -4.97 21.76 -60.29
CA VAL A 160 -4.70 23.03 -59.61
C VAL A 160 -3.27 23.42 -59.97
N ASP A 161 -3.15 24.20 -61.04
CA ASP A 161 -1.99 25.02 -61.30
C ASP A 161 -1.90 26.16 -60.28
N MET A 162 -0.67 26.53 -59.96
CA MET A 162 -0.26 27.78 -59.32
C MET A 162 -0.65 27.96 -57.84
N ILE A 163 0.35 27.97 -56.96
CA ILE A 163 0.90 29.22 -56.38
C ILE A 163 2.26 28.86 -55.74
N GLN A 164 3.32 29.29 -56.43
CA GLN A 164 4.62 29.60 -55.84
C GLN A 164 4.53 30.97 -55.15
N ASN A 165 5.40 31.17 -54.15
CA ASN A 165 5.73 32.41 -53.45
C ASN A 165 5.03 32.64 -52.10
N GLN A 166 5.77 32.42 -51.01
CA GLN A 166 6.20 33.55 -50.19
C GLN A 166 7.38 33.16 -49.28
N GLU A 167 8.55 33.69 -49.64
CA GLU A 167 9.67 33.89 -48.73
C GLU A 167 9.35 35.02 -47.74
N ASP A 168 10.07 34.99 -46.62
CA ASP A 168 10.44 36.12 -45.77
C ASP A 168 9.34 36.87 -45.01
N ILE A 169 9.33 36.66 -43.69
CA ILE A 169 9.89 37.60 -42.69
C ILE A 169 9.62 36.95 -41.33
N SER A 170 10.68 36.43 -40.70
CA SER A 170 10.62 35.96 -39.31
C SER A 170 11.03 37.13 -38.41
N PRO A 171 10.11 37.76 -37.65
CA PRO A 171 10.49 38.79 -36.70
C PRO A 171 11.24 38.12 -35.54
N ARG A 172 12.45 38.60 -35.28
CA ARG A 172 13.29 38.23 -34.15
C ARG A 172 12.61 38.70 -32.86
N ILE A 173 11.67 37.90 -32.36
CA ILE A 173 11.02 38.10 -31.07
C ILE A 173 12.10 37.94 -30.01
N LEU A 174 12.37 39.01 -29.28
CA LEU A 174 13.12 38.98 -28.03
C LEU A 174 12.38 38.04 -27.07
N GLU A 175 12.87 36.80 -26.97
CA GLU A 175 12.32 35.78 -26.08
C GLU A 175 12.35 36.31 -24.64
N ALA A 176 11.16 36.61 -24.11
CA ALA A 176 10.99 36.88 -22.70
C ALA A 176 11.57 35.72 -21.89
N PRO A 177 12.14 35.96 -20.70
CA PRO A 177 12.71 34.90 -19.86
C PRO A 177 11.67 33.79 -19.71
N VAL A 178 11.96 32.63 -20.30
CA VAL A 178 11.08 31.46 -20.24
C VAL A 178 10.97 31.10 -18.76
N LEU A 179 9.89 31.53 -18.12
CA LEU A 179 9.58 31.15 -16.76
C LEU A 179 9.60 29.62 -16.73
N PRO A 180 10.31 29.00 -15.77
CA PRO A 180 10.40 27.55 -15.71
C PRO A 180 8.98 26.98 -15.75
N PRO A 181 8.72 25.98 -16.61
CA PRO A 181 7.38 25.46 -16.81
C PRO A 181 6.82 25.06 -15.45
N LYS A 182 5.64 25.60 -15.14
CA LYS A 182 4.94 25.32 -13.89
C LYS A 182 4.91 23.80 -13.71
N PRO A 183 5.33 23.27 -12.55
CA PRO A 183 5.40 21.82 -12.38
C PRO A 183 4.03 21.21 -12.68
N PRO A 184 3.99 20.07 -13.39
CA PRO A 184 2.76 19.47 -13.84
C PRO A 184 1.83 19.27 -12.64
N GLN A 185 0.63 19.86 -12.74
CA GLN A 185 -0.38 19.71 -11.71
C GLN A 185 -1.18 18.46 -12.02
N ILE A 186 -1.27 17.55 -11.04
CA ILE A 186 -2.16 16.39 -11.16
C ILE A 186 -3.60 16.90 -11.22
N GLU A 187 -4.31 16.51 -12.27
CA GLU A 187 -5.72 16.79 -12.41
C GLU A 187 -6.50 16.22 -11.22
N LYS A 188 -7.52 16.98 -10.78
CA LYS A 188 -8.29 16.64 -9.58
C LYS A 188 -8.90 15.23 -9.67
N ASP A 189 -9.35 14.83 -10.85
CA ASP A 189 -10.06 13.56 -11.06
C ASP A 189 -9.10 12.36 -11.00
N VAL A 190 -7.86 12.53 -11.49
CA VAL A 190 -6.78 11.55 -11.35
C VAL A 190 -6.45 11.34 -9.87
N ALA A 191 -6.30 12.43 -9.12
CA ALA A 191 -6.04 12.39 -7.68
C ALA A 191 -7.16 11.67 -6.89
N LEU A 192 -8.43 11.94 -7.22
CA LEU A 192 -9.58 11.28 -6.59
C LEU A 192 -9.64 9.78 -6.94
N LYS A 193 -9.38 9.42 -8.19
CA LYS A 193 -9.31 8.03 -8.63
C LYS A 193 -8.20 7.29 -7.89
N LEU A 194 -7.01 7.87 -7.79
CA LEU A 194 -5.87 7.31 -7.08
C LEU A 194 -6.21 7.01 -5.60
N LEU A 195 -6.76 7.98 -4.87
CA LEU A 195 -7.16 7.79 -3.47
C LEU A 195 -8.24 6.71 -3.30
N THR A 196 -9.17 6.63 -4.24
CA THR A 196 -10.23 5.61 -4.24
C THR A 196 -9.66 4.21 -4.39
N ILE A 197 -8.67 4.03 -5.27
CA ILE A 197 -8.04 2.72 -5.50
C ILE A 197 -7.13 2.35 -4.31
N ILE A 198 -6.28 3.28 -3.85
CA ILE A 198 -5.34 3.04 -2.72
C ILE A 198 -6.07 2.61 -1.44
N LYS A 199 -7.32 3.04 -1.23
CA LYS A 199 -8.17 2.58 -0.11
C LYS A 199 -8.21 1.06 0.03
N ARG A 200 -8.10 0.32 -1.07
CA ARG A 200 -8.15 -1.15 -1.11
C ARG A 200 -6.85 -1.84 -0.70
N TYR A 201 -5.75 -1.09 -0.55
CA TYR A 201 -4.40 -1.60 -0.36
C TYR A 201 -3.77 -1.09 0.94
N PRO A 202 -4.02 -1.74 2.09
CA PRO A 202 -3.56 -1.26 3.41
C PRO A 202 -2.05 -1.16 3.58
N ALA A 203 -1.25 -1.93 2.81
CA ALA A 203 0.20 -1.87 2.90
C ALA A 203 0.75 -0.48 2.54
N LEU A 204 0.06 0.25 1.67
CA LEU A 204 0.42 1.60 1.25
C LEU A 204 0.05 2.67 2.30
N HIS A 205 -0.76 2.34 3.30
CA HIS A 205 -1.22 3.31 4.31
C HIS A 205 -0.17 3.53 5.41
N LYS A 206 0.87 2.68 5.46
CA LYS A 206 1.97 2.71 6.41
C LYS A 206 2.68 4.07 6.45
N LYS A 207 3.04 4.54 7.64
CA LYS A 207 3.72 5.83 7.84
C LYS A 207 5.09 5.86 7.16
N GLU A 208 5.73 4.71 7.04
CA GLU A 208 7.02 4.52 6.39
C GLU A 208 6.99 4.98 4.93
N CYS A 209 5.84 4.85 4.25
CA CYS A 209 5.67 5.28 2.86
C CYS A 209 5.87 6.80 2.68
N THR A 210 5.73 7.62 3.73
CA THR A 210 5.95 9.07 3.64
C THR A 210 7.42 9.45 3.56
N LYS A 211 8.34 8.52 3.87
CA LYS A 211 9.79 8.76 3.87
C LYS A 211 10.46 8.38 2.56
N LEU A 212 9.74 7.70 1.67
CA LEU A 212 10.29 7.15 0.44
C LEU A 212 10.09 8.14 -0.71
N SER A 213 11.18 8.43 -1.42
CA SER A 213 11.17 9.35 -2.54
C SER A 213 10.61 8.70 -3.82
N ASP A 214 10.78 7.39 -3.95
CA ASP A 214 10.40 6.61 -5.13
C ASP A 214 9.65 5.34 -4.71
N PRO A 215 8.59 4.93 -5.43
CA PRO A 215 7.86 3.69 -5.14
C PRO A 215 8.73 2.43 -5.25
N ASP A 216 9.86 2.47 -5.94
CA ASP A 216 10.78 1.34 -6.01
C ASP A 216 11.41 0.98 -4.67
N GLN A 217 11.41 1.91 -3.71
CA GLN A 217 11.90 1.71 -2.35
C GLN A 217 10.87 1.05 -1.41
N LEU A 218 9.67 0.75 -1.91
CA LEU A 218 8.64 0.07 -1.13
C LEU A 218 9.06 -1.36 -0.76
N ASP A 219 8.55 -1.84 0.38
CA ASP A 219 8.61 -3.28 0.67
C ASP A 219 7.88 -4.08 -0.42
N ILE A 220 8.23 -5.36 -0.58
CA ILE A 220 7.76 -6.19 -1.71
C ILE A 220 6.23 -6.18 -1.81
N TRP A 221 5.53 -6.26 -0.68
CA TRP A 221 4.07 -6.29 -0.63
C TRP A 221 3.47 -4.95 -1.05
N ALA A 222 3.98 -3.84 -0.49
CA ALA A 222 3.56 -2.50 -0.86
C ALA A 222 3.90 -2.17 -2.32
N LYS A 223 5.00 -2.71 -2.85
CA LYS A 223 5.37 -2.56 -4.27
C LYS A 223 4.39 -3.28 -5.19
N CYS A 224 3.99 -4.51 -4.87
CA CYS A 224 2.94 -5.23 -5.60
C CYS A 224 1.61 -4.46 -5.57
N ASP A 225 1.20 -3.99 -4.39
CA ASP A 225 0.00 -3.17 -4.22
C ASP A 225 0.08 -1.89 -5.06
N TRP A 226 1.23 -1.22 -5.09
CA TRP A 226 1.44 -0.02 -5.91
C TRP A 226 1.33 -0.31 -7.41
N ILE A 227 1.89 -1.43 -7.90
CA ILE A 227 1.76 -1.85 -9.30
C ILE A 227 0.28 -2.04 -9.67
N ASN A 228 -0.49 -2.67 -8.80
CA ASN A 228 -1.93 -2.87 -9.02
C ASN A 228 -2.70 -1.54 -9.01
N VAL A 229 -2.37 -0.62 -8.10
CA VAL A 229 -2.92 0.75 -8.10
C VAL A 229 -2.64 1.44 -9.43
N MET A 230 -1.39 1.37 -9.92
CA MET A 230 -0.98 2.01 -11.15
C MET A 230 -1.67 1.41 -12.39
N SER A 231 -1.86 0.09 -12.44
CA SER A 231 -2.62 -0.56 -13.51
C SER A 231 -4.03 0.02 -13.62
N HIS A 232 -4.75 0.14 -12.50
CA HIS A 232 -6.11 0.68 -12.47
C HIS A 232 -6.20 2.19 -12.76
N VAL A 233 -5.18 2.98 -12.40
CA VAL A 233 -5.17 4.41 -12.76
C VAL A 233 -4.91 4.57 -14.25
N LYS A 234 -3.96 3.80 -14.82
CA LYS A 234 -3.61 3.84 -16.25
C LYS A 234 -4.73 3.38 -17.17
N GLU A 235 -5.63 2.51 -16.71
CA GLU A 235 -6.85 2.14 -17.45
C GLU A 235 -7.75 3.36 -17.76
N SER A 236 -7.77 4.37 -16.89
CA SER A 236 -8.59 5.57 -17.07
C SER A 236 -7.77 6.79 -17.53
N TYR A 237 -6.46 6.80 -17.26
CA TYR A 237 -5.57 7.93 -17.49
C TYR A 237 -4.21 7.43 -18.00
N THR A 238 -4.13 7.14 -19.30
CA THR A 238 -2.97 6.50 -19.94
C THR A 238 -1.68 7.32 -19.84
N GLU A 239 -1.79 8.64 -19.79
CA GLU A 239 -0.65 9.57 -19.72
C GLU A 239 -0.12 9.81 -18.30
N SER A 240 -0.71 9.18 -17.28
CA SER A 240 -0.31 9.43 -15.90
C SER A 240 1.06 8.84 -15.58
N ASP A 241 2.01 9.70 -15.22
CA ASP A 241 3.33 9.32 -14.73
C ASP A 241 3.27 8.73 -13.30
N GLN A 242 3.90 7.57 -13.12
CA GLN A 242 3.98 6.87 -11.84
C GLN A 242 4.69 7.70 -10.77
N ARG A 243 5.76 8.42 -11.13
CA ARG A 243 6.50 9.24 -10.15
C ARG A 243 5.66 10.42 -9.67
N MET A 244 4.93 11.06 -10.58
CA MET A 244 3.98 12.13 -10.26
C MET A 244 2.89 11.66 -9.28
N LEU A 245 2.25 10.50 -9.57
CA LEU A 245 1.23 9.92 -8.71
C LEU A 245 1.76 9.50 -7.35
N TRP A 246 2.96 8.90 -7.31
CA TRP A 246 3.62 8.54 -6.05
C TRP A 246 3.89 9.78 -5.20
N ARG A 247 4.45 10.83 -5.79
CA ARG A 247 4.74 12.09 -5.09
C ARG A 247 3.48 12.71 -4.51
N PHE A 248 2.37 12.71 -5.26
CA PHE A 248 1.10 13.18 -4.73
C PHE A 248 0.60 12.32 -3.57
N TRP A 249 0.66 10.99 -3.70
CA TRP A 249 0.27 10.09 -2.62
C TRP A 249 1.12 10.28 -1.37
N SER A 250 2.44 10.29 -1.49
CA SER A 250 3.37 10.41 -0.36
C SER A 250 3.22 11.75 0.36
N VAL A 251 3.05 12.86 -0.38
CA VAL A 251 2.76 14.19 0.18
C VAL A 251 1.39 14.22 0.87
N THR A 252 0.36 13.62 0.24
CA THR A 252 -0.97 13.54 0.83
C THR A 252 -0.95 12.75 2.13
N LEU A 253 -0.28 11.60 2.14
CA LEU A 253 -0.10 10.74 3.30
C LEU A 253 0.67 11.44 4.41
N HIS A 254 1.78 12.12 4.09
CA HIS A 254 2.55 12.93 5.04
C HIS A 254 1.72 14.02 5.69
N ASN A 255 0.95 14.75 4.87
CA ASN A 255 0.07 15.82 5.35
C ASN A 255 -1.08 15.28 6.22
N LEU A 256 -1.62 14.09 5.91
CA LEU A 256 -2.62 13.44 6.75
C LEU A 256 -2.06 13.07 8.12
N TYR A 257 -0.86 12.47 8.16
CA TYR A 257 -0.19 12.15 9.43
C TYR A 257 0.15 13.40 10.26
N ARG A 258 0.40 14.54 9.62
CA ARG A 258 0.68 15.83 10.28
C ARG A 258 -0.56 16.68 10.56
N ASP A 259 -1.77 16.22 10.22
CA ASP A 259 -3.00 17.00 10.34
C ASP A 259 -3.00 18.31 9.53
N ARG A 260 -2.25 18.32 8.42
CA ARG A 260 -2.12 19.45 7.48
C ARG A 260 -2.72 19.16 6.11
N CYS A 261 -3.45 18.05 5.98
CA CYS A 261 -4.08 17.71 4.71
C CYS A 261 -5.22 18.69 4.41
N ALA A 262 -5.26 19.23 3.20
CA ALA A 262 -6.35 20.10 2.78
C ALA A 262 -7.69 19.36 2.93
N ASN A 263 -8.71 20.05 3.44
CA ASN A 263 -10.02 19.46 3.73
C ASN A 263 -10.60 18.67 2.54
N LYS A 264 -10.35 19.14 1.31
CA LYS A 264 -10.81 18.48 0.08
C LYS A 264 -10.26 17.06 -0.11
N TRP A 265 -9.07 16.76 0.39
CA TRP A 265 -8.46 15.43 0.29
C TRP A 265 -8.67 14.60 1.55
N ALA A 266 -8.77 15.26 2.71
CA ALA A 266 -8.94 14.62 4.01
C ALA A 266 -10.17 13.70 4.07
N THR A 267 -11.29 14.10 3.46
CA THR A 267 -12.51 13.28 3.40
C THR A 267 -12.28 11.97 2.65
N HIS A 268 -11.64 12.04 1.47
CA HIS A 268 -11.37 10.87 0.64
C HIS A 268 -10.33 9.94 1.26
N ALA A 269 -9.36 10.48 2.00
CA ALA A 269 -8.29 9.73 2.64
C ALA A 269 -8.53 9.41 4.12
N SER A 270 -9.75 9.65 4.62
CA SER A 270 -10.13 9.45 6.03
C SER A 270 -9.94 8.01 6.52
N TYR A 271 -9.98 7.04 5.61
CA TYR A 271 -9.78 5.61 5.89
C TYR A 271 -8.38 5.27 6.43
N ILE A 272 -7.39 6.16 6.28
CA ILE A 272 -6.02 5.97 6.75
C ILE A 272 -5.93 6.35 8.24
N CYS A 273 -6.68 7.36 8.66
CA CYS A 273 -6.67 7.88 10.02
C CYS A 273 -7.68 7.17 10.93
N LYS A 274 -7.76 5.82 10.87
CA LYS A 274 -8.65 5.03 11.75
C LYS A 274 -8.41 5.24 13.26
N SER A 275 -7.25 5.79 13.64
CA SER A 275 -6.92 6.13 15.03
C SER A 275 -7.44 7.51 15.49
N LYS A 276 -7.90 8.38 14.59
CA LYS A 276 -8.57 9.63 14.98
C LYS A 276 -10.08 9.40 14.96
N LYS A 277 -10.61 8.77 16.02
CA LYS A 277 -12.06 8.85 16.28
C LYS A 277 -12.46 10.34 16.25
N PRO A 278 -13.54 10.75 15.58
CA PRO A 278 -13.99 12.15 15.49
C PRO A 278 -14.17 12.84 16.87
N ASN A 279 -14.25 12.04 17.94
CA ASN A 279 -14.25 12.50 19.32
C ASN A 279 -12.99 13.25 19.75
N THR A 280 -11.80 13.00 19.20
CA THR A 280 -10.56 13.66 19.67
C THR A 280 -10.52 15.15 19.32
N ILE A 281 -11.03 15.53 18.14
CA ILE A 281 -11.14 16.94 17.70
C ILE A 281 -12.24 17.63 18.50
N THR A 282 -13.37 16.95 18.72
CA THR A 282 -14.50 17.46 19.49
C THR A 282 -14.14 17.67 20.97
N VAL A 283 -13.40 16.74 21.58
CA VAL A 283 -12.92 16.83 22.96
C VAL A 283 -11.86 17.94 23.10
N LYS A 284 -10.90 18.05 22.17
CA LYS A 284 -9.93 19.17 22.19
C LYS A 284 -10.60 20.53 22.08
N LYS A 285 -11.60 20.69 21.21
CA LYS A 285 -12.40 21.93 21.11
C LYS A 285 -13.18 22.21 22.39
N LYS A 286 -13.79 21.19 23.02
CA LYS A 286 -14.48 21.34 24.31
C LYS A 286 -13.55 21.72 25.45
N VAL A 287 -12.38 21.08 25.56
CA VAL A 287 -11.35 21.42 26.57
C VAL A 287 -10.82 22.84 26.35
N ALA A 288 -10.53 23.24 25.10
CA ALA A 288 -10.10 24.60 24.79
C ALA A 288 -11.19 25.64 25.14
N ALA A 289 -12.46 25.34 24.90
CA ALA A 289 -13.58 26.20 25.29
C ALA A 289 -13.70 26.34 26.81
N VAL A 290 -13.53 25.25 27.57
CA VAL A 290 -13.52 25.29 29.05
C VAL A 290 -12.35 26.11 29.58
N VAL A 291 -11.14 25.91 29.07
CA VAL A 291 -9.95 26.70 29.46
C VAL A 291 -10.14 28.19 29.13
N LYS A 292 -10.71 28.51 27.96
CA LYS A 292 -11.02 29.89 27.59
C LYS A 292 -12.03 30.52 28.55
N LYS A 293 -13.08 29.78 28.92
CA LYS A 293 -14.11 30.24 29.86
C LYS A 293 -13.53 30.44 31.28
N ALA A 294 -12.65 29.55 31.73
CA ALA A 294 -11.96 29.68 33.01
C ALA A 294 -11.08 30.95 33.08
N ARG A 295 -10.31 31.23 32.01
CA ARG A 295 -9.51 32.46 31.91
C ARG A 295 -10.35 33.73 31.89
N GLN A 296 -11.51 33.69 31.24
CA GLN A 296 -12.43 34.83 31.18
C GLN A 296 -13.09 35.13 32.55
N ILE A 297 -13.33 34.10 33.36
CA ILE A 297 -13.79 34.24 34.76
C ILE A 297 -12.67 34.81 35.65
N GLN A 298 -11.40 34.49 35.38
CA GLN A 298 -10.27 35.08 36.09
C GLN A 298 -10.04 36.56 35.74
N SER A 299 -10.11 36.93 34.46
CA SER A 299 -9.91 38.32 34.03
C SER A 299 -11.00 39.27 34.53
N SER A 300 -12.18 38.75 34.87
CA SER A 300 -13.28 39.52 35.46
C SER A 300 -13.16 39.70 36.97
N LYS A 301 -12.25 38.98 37.64
CA LYS A 301 -11.95 39.13 39.08
C LYS A 301 -10.88 40.16 39.40
N SER A 302 -10.00 40.52 38.45
CA SER A 302 -8.85 41.40 38.73
C SER A 302 -9.15 42.90 38.68
N SER A 303 -10.41 43.32 38.50
CA SER A 303 -10.80 44.74 38.37
C SER A 303 -11.60 45.29 39.55
N LYS A 304 -11.74 44.55 40.66
CA LYS A 304 -12.39 45.05 41.88
C LYS A 304 -11.63 44.66 43.13
N THR A 305 -10.66 45.49 43.50
CA THR A 305 -10.12 45.59 44.86
C THR A 305 -10.35 47.02 45.36
N SER A 306 -11.45 47.21 46.09
CA SER A 306 -11.61 48.23 47.12
C SER A 306 -12.60 47.66 48.12
N ASP A 307 -12.04 47.31 49.27
CA ASP A 307 -12.59 47.02 50.60
C ASP A 307 -13.81 46.09 50.77
N ALA A 308 -13.52 44.97 51.47
CA ALA A 308 -14.34 44.02 52.26
C ALA A 308 -15.90 44.12 52.22
N PRO A 309 -16.65 42.98 52.29
CA PRO A 309 -16.34 41.77 53.08
C PRO A 309 -16.44 40.42 52.30
N ARG A 310 -15.74 39.39 52.80
CA ARG A 310 -15.76 37.98 52.31
C ARG A 310 -16.93 37.19 52.98
N PRO A 311 -17.41 36.04 52.43
CA PRO A 311 -17.01 35.38 51.19
C PRO A 311 -18.17 34.83 50.32
N GLN A 312 -18.35 35.36 49.10
CA GLN A 312 -18.92 34.59 47.96
C GLN A 312 -17.84 33.77 47.22
N SER A 313 -16.63 33.67 47.79
CA SER A 313 -15.51 32.96 47.16
C SER A 313 -15.62 31.44 47.29
N GLU A 314 -16.24 30.92 48.36
CA GLU A 314 -16.35 29.47 48.56
C GLU A 314 -17.30 28.82 47.56
N GLU A 315 -18.47 29.40 47.28
CA GLU A 315 -19.43 28.82 46.32
C GLU A 315 -18.87 28.66 44.91
N ASN A 316 -18.01 29.60 44.48
CA ASN A 316 -17.39 29.56 43.15
C ASN A 316 -16.28 28.50 43.06
N HIS A 317 -15.53 28.29 44.15
CA HIS A 317 -14.55 27.20 44.22
C HIS A 317 -15.25 25.83 44.26
N ASP A 318 -16.34 25.72 45.02
CA ASP A 318 -17.13 24.48 45.10
C ASP A 318 -17.83 24.13 43.79
N HIS A 319 -18.30 25.14 43.05
CA HIS A 319 -18.85 24.92 41.72
C HIS A 319 -17.78 24.40 40.74
N PHE A 320 -16.59 24.99 40.76
CA PHE A 320 -15.47 24.54 39.92
C PHE A 320 -14.99 23.12 40.30
N HIS A 321 -14.86 22.83 41.59
CA HIS A 321 -14.54 21.50 42.09
C HIS A 321 -15.58 20.46 41.67
N ARG A 322 -16.89 20.77 41.77
CA ARG A 322 -17.97 19.90 41.31
C ARG A 322 -17.89 19.65 39.80
N MET A 323 -17.61 20.66 39.00
CA MET A 323 -17.45 20.52 37.55
C MET A 323 -16.27 19.62 37.17
N LEU A 324 -15.12 19.78 37.85
CA LEU A 324 -13.95 18.91 37.63
C LEU A 324 -14.23 17.46 38.04
N LYS A 325 -14.93 17.26 39.17
CA LYS A 325 -15.30 15.93 39.65
C LYS A 325 -16.24 15.21 38.69
N ASP A 326 -17.25 15.90 38.14
CA ASP A 326 -18.16 15.35 37.12
C ASP A 326 -17.43 14.96 35.83
N ILE A 327 -16.48 15.80 35.37
CA ILE A 327 -15.63 15.48 34.22
C ILE A 327 -14.77 14.24 34.49
N TRP A 328 -14.20 14.12 35.70
CA TRP A 328 -13.38 12.97 36.10
C TRP A 328 -14.18 11.66 36.11
N VAL A 329 -15.37 11.67 36.70
CA VAL A 329 -16.28 10.50 36.73
C VAL A 329 -16.65 10.06 35.31
N LYS A 330 -16.96 11.01 34.41
CA LYS A 330 -17.24 10.72 32.99
C LYS A 330 -16.04 10.15 32.23
N ILE A 331 -14.82 10.47 32.66
CA ILE A 331 -13.57 9.92 32.11
C ILE A 331 -13.36 8.50 32.64
N GLU A 332 -13.62 8.24 33.92
CA GLU A 332 -13.50 6.90 34.52
C GLU A 332 -14.50 5.88 33.96
N ALA A 333 -15.74 6.30 33.75
CA ALA A 333 -16.80 5.45 33.18
C ALA A 333 -16.49 4.95 31.75
N LYS A 334 -15.52 5.55 31.04
CA LYS A 334 -15.16 5.17 29.66
C LYS A 334 -14.05 4.12 29.55
N GLY A 335 -13.60 3.56 30.67
CA GLY A 335 -12.69 2.41 30.70
C GLY A 335 -11.21 2.76 30.48
N ASN A 336 -10.36 1.75 30.70
CA ASN A 336 -8.91 1.87 30.90
C ASN A 336 -8.13 1.83 29.57
N ASP A 337 -8.50 2.69 28.64
CA ASP A 337 -7.80 2.81 27.36
C ASP A 337 -6.53 3.65 27.54
N GLN A 338 -5.42 3.29 26.88
CA GLN A 338 -4.12 3.97 27.01
C GLN A 338 -4.21 5.50 26.71
N TYR A 339 -5.19 5.89 25.91
CA TYR A 339 -5.55 7.28 25.61
C TYR A 339 -6.17 8.02 26.81
N MET A 340 -7.02 7.34 27.59
CA MET A 340 -7.65 7.90 28.79
C MET A 340 -6.61 8.15 29.89
N CYS A 341 -5.60 7.29 30.02
CA CYS A 341 -4.48 7.53 30.94
C CYS A 341 -3.72 8.82 30.59
N LYS A 342 -3.44 9.08 29.30
CA LYS A 342 -2.78 10.34 28.88
C LYS A 342 -3.66 11.57 29.13
N LEU A 343 -4.97 11.44 28.90
CA LEU A 343 -5.92 12.53 29.17
C LEU A 343 -6.01 12.84 30.66
N LYS A 344 -6.08 11.80 31.52
CA LYS A 344 -6.06 11.92 32.99
C LYS A 344 -4.80 12.66 33.44
N ILE A 345 -3.63 12.28 32.94
CA ILE A 345 -2.35 12.93 33.28
C ILE A 345 -2.32 14.40 32.85
N SER A 346 -2.80 14.73 31.65
CA SER A 346 -2.87 16.13 31.19
C SER A 346 -3.85 16.97 32.00
N LEU A 347 -4.98 16.40 32.42
CA LEU A 347 -5.97 17.10 33.24
C LEU A 347 -5.42 17.36 34.65
N ILE A 348 -4.78 16.36 35.27
CA ILE A 348 -4.11 16.50 36.58
C ILE A 348 -3.06 17.62 36.53
N LYS A 349 -2.22 17.67 35.49
CA LYS A 349 -1.21 18.73 35.33
C LYS A 349 -1.84 20.12 35.15
N ALA A 350 -2.94 20.22 34.42
CA ALA A 350 -3.62 21.50 34.22
C ALA A 350 -4.29 21.98 35.52
N VAL A 351 -4.90 21.08 36.28
CA VAL A 351 -5.50 21.40 37.58
C VAL A 351 -4.42 21.76 38.61
N GLY A 352 -3.30 21.03 38.64
CA GLY A 352 -2.16 21.32 39.53
C GLY A 352 -1.61 22.73 39.34
N LYS A 353 -1.43 23.17 38.08
CA LYS A 353 -1.00 24.55 37.78
C LYS A 353 -1.98 25.61 38.26
N VAL A 354 -3.28 25.35 38.14
CA VAL A 354 -4.30 26.30 38.64
C VAL A 354 -4.31 26.33 40.16
N ILE A 355 -4.02 25.22 40.85
CA ILE A 355 -3.92 25.20 42.32
C ILE A 355 -2.64 25.92 42.79
N GLU A 356 -1.51 25.70 42.13
CA GLU A 356 -0.23 26.40 42.41
C GLU A 356 -0.29 27.91 42.17
N GLU A 357 -1.17 28.40 41.29
CA GLU A 357 -1.39 29.84 41.09
C GLU A 357 -2.30 30.47 42.18
N TYR A 358 -2.90 29.67 43.06
CA TYR A 358 -3.86 30.11 44.09
C TYR A 358 -3.42 29.87 45.55
N LEU A 359 -2.42 29.00 45.76
CA LEU A 359 -1.71 28.83 47.04
C LEU A 359 -0.43 29.66 47.02
#